data_AF-A0A382U1N5-F1
#
_entry.id   AF-A0A382U1N5-F1
#
_cell.length_a   1.000
_cell.length_b   1.000
_cell.length_c   1.000
_cell.angle_alpha   90.00
_cell.angle_beta   90.00
_cell.angle_gamma   90.00
#
_symmetry.space_group_name_H-M   'P 1'
#
loop_
_entity.id
_entity.type
_entity.pdbx_description
1 polymer ?
#
loop_
_entity_poly.entity_id
_entity_poly.type
_entity_poly.pdbx_seq_one_letter_code
_entity_poly.pdbx_strand_id
1 'polypeptide(L)' 'MKFQLVINMERMSATADMQAIARHTLEMVQMADAGGFEIVWAAEH' A
#
# COMPACT_ATOMS: atom_id res chain seq x y z
N MET A 1 -18.27 11.24 5.97
CA MET A 1 -17.24 10.51 6.74
C MET A 1 -15.97 10.52 5.90
N LYS A 2 -14.79 10.74 6.50
CA LYS A 2 -13.50 10.76 5.80
C LYS A 2 -12.78 9.45 6.08
N PHE A 3 -12.34 8.75 5.04
CA PHE A 3 -11.63 7.48 5.16
C PHE A 3 -10.14 7.67 4.89
N GLN A 4 -9.30 7.00 5.67
CA GLN A 4 -7.85 6.98 5.53
C GLN A 4 -7.38 5.53 5.51
N LEU A 5 -6.28 5.27 4.80
CA LEU A 5 -5.67 3.95 4.67
C LEU A 5 -4.26 3.98 5.26
N VAL A 6 -3.91 2.98 6.07
CA VAL A 6 -2.54 2.75 6.52
C VAL A 6 -2.04 1.51 5.81
N ILE A 7 -0.94 1.62 5.08
CA ILE A 7 -0.42 0.54 4.24
C ILE A 7 1.10 0.59 4.19
N ASN A 8 1.73 -0.56 4.42
CA ASN A 8 3.18 -0.69 4.43
C ASN A 8 3.65 -1.63 3.32
N MET A 9 4.88 -1.42 2.86
CA MET A 9 5.55 -2.35 1.96
C MET A 9 6.13 -3.51 2.79
N GLU A 10 5.33 -4.55 3.00
CA GLU A 10 5.70 -5.70 3.84
C GLU A 10 6.04 -6.94 3.00
N ARG A 11 7.16 -7.59 3.33
CA ARG A 11 7.56 -8.88 2.76
C ARG A 11 7.44 -10.00 3.80
N MET A 12 6.41 -10.84 3.64
CA MET A 12 6.15 -11.95 4.56
C MET A 12 7.08 -13.17 4.39
N SER A 13 7.77 -13.28 3.25
CA SER A 13 8.68 -14.40 2.95
C SER A 13 9.91 -13.92 2.18
N ALA A 14 11.08 -14.48 2.49
CA ALA A 14 12.31 -14.20 1.75
C ALA A 14 12.26 -14.60 0.26
N THR A 15 11.35 -15.52 -0.11
CA THR A 15 11.15 -15.95 -1.50
C THR A 15 10.28 -15.00 -2.33
N ALA A 16 9.61 -14.02 -1.70
CA ALA A 16 8.79 -13.05 -2.41
C ALA A 16 9.68 -11.97 -3.05
N ASP A 17 9.40 -11.69 -4.32
CA ASP A 17 10.06 -10.61 -5.06
C ASP A 17 9.59 -9.25 -4.54
N MET A 18 10.56 -8.43 -4.12
CA MET A 18 10.28 -7.08 -3.63
C MET A 18 9.69 -6.17 -4.71
N GLN A 19 10.02 -6.39 -6.00
CA GLN A 19 9.43 -5.60 -7.08
C GLN A 19 7.94 -5.91 -7.26
N ALA A 20 7.55 -7.17 -7.07
CA ALA A 20 6.15 -7.55 -7.07
C ALA A 20 5.40 -6.93 -5.88
N ILE A 21 5.99 -6.93 -4.69
CA ILE A 21 5.40 -6.29 -3.49
C ILE A 21 5.23 -4.79 -3.71
N ALA A 22 6.26 -4.09 -4.16
CA ALA A 22 6.20 -2.65 -4.42
C ALA A 22 5.10 -2.29 -5.43
N ARG A 23 4.97 -3.07 -6.51
CA ARG A 23 3.91 -2.90 -7.51
C ARG A 23 2.53 -3.10 -6.90
N HIS A 24 2.36 -4.15 -6.12
CA HIS A 24 1.09 -4.44 -5.45
C HIS A 24 0.72 -3.35 -4.44
N THR A 25 1.67 -2.85 -3.66
CA THR A 25 1.45 -1.72 -2.75
C THR A 25 1.01 -0.47 -3.52
N LEU A 26 1.64 -0.17 -4.67
CA LEU A 26 1.24 0.95 -5.52
C LEU A 26 -0.17 0.78 -6.10
N GLU A 27 -0.54 -0.41 -6.57
CA GLU A 27 -1.90 -0.72 -7.04
C GLU A 27 -2.94 -0.46 -5.94
N MET A 28 -2.64 -0.81 -4.68
CA MET A 28 -3.53 -0.52 -3.55
C MET A 28 -3.69 0.97 -3.29
N VAL A 29 -2.62 1.77 -3.42
CA VAL A 29 -2.72 3.24 -3.32
C VAL A 29 -3.58 3.82 -4.44
N GLN A 30 -3.43 3.33 -5.67
CA GLN A 30 -4.24 3.76 -6.80
C GLN A 30 -5.72 3.41 -6.63
N MET A 31 -6.01 2.21 -6.09
CA MET A 31 -7.38 1.83 -5.75
C MET A 31 -7.96 2.67 -4.61
N ALA A 32 -7.14 3.06 -3.63
CA ALA A 32 -7.57 3.95 -2.54
C ALA A 32 -7.93 5.35 -3.06
N ASP A 33 -7.12 5.90 -3.98
CA ASP A 33 -7.40 7.17 -4.66
C ASP A 33 -8.72 7.08 -5.45
N ALA A 34 -8.88 6.05 -6.28
CA ALA A 34 -10.12 5.82 -7.03
C ALA A 34 -11.34 5.57 -6.11
N GLY A 35 -11.11 4.99 -4.93
CA GLY A 35 -12.12 4.72 -3.91
C GLY A 35 -12.50 5.93 -3.05
N GLY A 36 -11.87 7.09 -3.25
CA GLY A 36 -12.15 8.32 -2.51
C GLY A 36 -11.59 8.34 -1.08
N PHE A 37 -10.53 7.58 -0.81
CA PHE A 37 -9.76 7.73 0.43
C PHE A 37 -9.03 9.07 0.41
N GLU A 38 -9.01 9.77 1.54
CA GLU A 38 -8.46 11.12 1.60
C GLU A 38 -6.93 11.11 1.82
N ILE A 39 -6.42 10.13 2.56
CA ILE A 39 -4.98 10.01 2.86
C ILE A 39 -4.58 8.54 2.91
N VAL A 40 -3.40 8.24 2.38
CA VAL A 40 -2.69 6.97 2.56
C VAL A 40 -1.41 7.23 3.37
N TRP A 41 -1.22 6.48 4.46
CA TRP A 41 -0.04 6.54 5.32
C TRP A 41 0.84 5.30 5.13
N ALA A 42 2.15 5.50 5.09
CA ALA A 42 3.14 4.43 5.08
C ALA A 42 4.19 4.67 6.18
N ALA A 43 4.59 3.61 6.85
CA ALA A 43 5.64 3.65 7.88
C ALA A 43 6.99 3.22 7.30
N GLU A 44 8.06 3.89 7.75
CA GLU A 44 9.46 3.56 7.44
C GLU A 44 10.01 2.58 8.49
N HIS A 45 10.78 1.57 8.05
CA HIS A 45 11.38 0.52 8.88
C HIS A 45 12.80 0.19 8.40
#